data_AF-A0A431KD99-F1
#
_entry.id   AF-A0A431KD99-F1
#
_cell.length_a   1.000
_cell.length_b   1.000
_cell.length_c   1.000
_cell.angle_alpha   90.00
_cell.angle_beta   90.00
_cell.angle_gamma   90.00
#
_symmetry.space_group_name_H-M   'P 1'
#
loop_
_entity.id
_entity.type
_entity.pdbx_description
1 polymer ?
#
loop_
_entity_poly.entity_id
_entity_poly.type
_entity_poly.pdbx_seq_one_letter_code
_entity_poly.pdbx_strand_id
1 'polypeptide(L)'
;MLVHGNHPEALRDLLVTWSRRYPLAPLETETLLVHSNGIAQWLRLALAEDADGEFGGGCGIAAALDMSLPSRFLWQAYRAVLGFDAVPESSPFDKPLLVWRLMRLLPGVMAAPDYAPLRRFLASDADLRKRFQLAERLADLFDQYQVYRADWLAAWADGEDVLIRANGDRPPLPDEQRWQASLWRALLDDVANSGDGGALAGQGRAAVHEAFLRRVEA
;
A
#
# COMPACT_ATOMS: atom_id res chain seq x y z
N MET A 1 2.81 -2.88 -24.57
CA MET A 1 3.90 -3.74 -25.07
C MET A 1 4.60 -4.34 -23.86
N LEU A 2 4.79 -5.67 -23.81
CA LEU A 2 5.56 -6.33 -22.75
C LEU A 2 6.91 -6.75 -23.34
N VAL A 3 8.01 -6.32 -22.72
CA VAL A 3 9.36 -6.64 -23.17
C VAL A 3 10.03 -7.55 -22.14
N HIS A 4 10.66 -8.61 -22.60
CA HIS A 4 11.40 -9.56 -21.78
C HIS A 4 12.89 -9.47 -22.08
N GLY A 5 13.71 -9.59 -21.06
CA GLY A 5 15.17 -9.62 -21.17
C GLY A 5 15.75 -10.54 -20.10
N ASN A 6 16.86 -11.19 -20.43
CA ASN A 6 17.63 -12.03 -19.52
C ASN A 6 18.73 -11.25 -18.78
N HIS A 7 19.00 -10.02 -19.21
CA HIS A 7 19.94 -9.09 -18.58
C HIS A 7 19.23 -7.76 -18.28
N PRO A 8 19.19 -7.30 -17.02
CA PRO A 8 18.58 -6.03 -16.67
C PRO A 8 19.25 -4.85 -17.39
N GLU A 9 20.53 -4.94 -17.69
CA GLU A 9 21.30 -3.94 -18.44
C GLU A 9 20.71 -3.71 -19.84
N ALA A 10 20.32 -4.79 -20.54
CA ALA A 10 19.72 -4.66 -21.86
C ALA A 10 18.33 -3.98 -21.82
N LEU A 11 17.55 -4.23 -20.76
CA LEU A 11 16.26 -3.56 -20.55
C LEU A 11 16.44 -2.09 -20.17
N ARG A 12 17.47 -1.78 -19.38
CA ARG A 12 17.89 -0.40 -19.10
C ARG A 12 18.31 0.32 -20.37
N ASP A 13 19.14 -0.30 -21.22
CA ASP A 13 19.61 0.33 -22.46
C ASP A 13 18.44 0.58 -23.42
N LEU A 14 17.47 -0.33 -23.45
CA LEU A 14 16.22 -0.14 -24.17
C LEU A 14 15.43 1.06 -23.61
N LEU A 15 15.31 1.18 -22.28
CA LEU A 15 14.63 2.30 -21.64
C LEU A 15 15.30 3.64 -21.99
N VAL A 16 16.63 3.72 -21.86
CA VAL A 16 17.41 4.92 -22.21
C VAL A 16 17.19 5.28 -23.69
N THR A 17 17.27 4.28 -24.58
CA THR A 17 17.05 4.48 -26.01
C THR A 17 15.63 4.97 -26.30
N TRP A 18 14.63 4.43 -25.61
CA TRP A 18 13.24 4.84 -25.72
C TRP A 18 13.04 6.29 -25.29
N SER A 19 13.53 6.68 -24.11
CA SER A 19 13.43 8.04 -23.60
C SER A 19 14.11 9.07 -24.51
N ARG A 20 15.25 8.73 -25.13
CA ARG A 20 15.90 9.60 -26.12
C ARG A 20 15.10 9.76 -27.41
N ARG A 21 14.43 8.69 -27.87
CA ARG A 21 13.70 8.70 -29.14
C ARG A 21 12.33 9.35 -29.03
N TYR A 22 11.71 9.27 -27.87
CA TYR A 22 10.37 9.81 -27.60
C TYR A 22 10.41 10.68 -26.34
N PRO A 23 11.06 11.86 -26.39
CA PRO A 23 11.11 12.74 -25.24
C PRO A 23 9.72 13.28 -24.91
N LEU A 24 9.44 13.41 -23.62
CA LEU A 24 8.24 14.08 -23.11
C LEU A 24 8.27 15.59 -23.42
N ALA A 25 7.12 16.26 -23.27
CA ALA A 25 7.05 17.70 -23.46
C ALA A 25 7.84 18.46 -22.38
N PRO A 26 8.23 19.73 -22.63
CA PRO A 26 8.93 20.52 -21.62
C PRO A 26 8.15 20.58 -20.29
N LEU A 27 8.87 20.38 -19.19
CA LEU A 27 8.35 20.36 -17.81
C LEU A 27 7.45 19.16 -17.45
N GLU A 28 7.26 18.21 -18.35
CA GLU A 28 6.66 16.92 -17.98
C GLU A 28 7.66 16.06 -17.18
N THR A 29 7.11 15.21 -16.32
CA THR A 29 7.88 14.31 -15.47
C THR A 29 7.75 12.87 -15.99
N GLU A 30 8.87 12.24 -16.27
CA GLU A 30 8.94 10.83 -16.65
C GLU A 30 8.67 9.96 -15.41
N THR A 31 7.67 9.09 -15.48
CA THR A 31 7.31 8.22 -14.34
C THR A 31 7.82 6.81 -14.59
N LEU A 32 8.70 6.33 -13.70
CA LEU A 32 9.28 5.00 -13.77
C LEU A 32 8.89 4.19 -12.54
N LEU A 33 8.19 3.08 -12.77
CA LEU A 33 7.84 2.14 -11.71
C LEU A 33 9.01 1.21 -11.41
N VAL A 34 9.47 1.22 -10.17
CA VAL A 34 10.61 0.43 -9.70
C VAL A 34 10.23 -0.35 -8.46
N HIS A 35 10.85 -1.50 -8.25
CA HIS A 35 10.55 -2.35 -7.08
C HIS A 35 11.49 -2.11 -5.90
N SER A 36 12.51 -1.25 -6.05
CA SER A 36 13.43 -0.89 -4.98
C SER A 36 14.12 0.45 -5.24
N ASN A 37 14.57 1.09 -4.15
CA ASN A 37 15.38 2.31 -4.24
C ASN A 37 16.73 2.06 -4.92
N GLY A 38 17.30 0.85 -4.82
CA GLY A 38 18.55 0.50 -5.49
C GLY A 38 18.41 0.58 -7.01
N ILE A 39 17.33 0.03 -7.56
CA ILE A 39 17.04 0.12 -8.99
C ILE A 39 16.68 1.55 -9.39
N ALA A 40 15.94 2.27 -8.54
CA ALA A 40 15.66 3.68 -8.78
C ALA A 40 16.94 4.48 -9.01
N GLN A 41 17.93 4.28 -8.13
CA GLN A 41 19.20 4.98 -8.24
C GLN A 41 20.04 4.49 -9.41
N TRP A 42 20.07 3.19 -9.67
CA TRP A 42 20.79 2.61 -10.80
C TRP A 42 20.26 3.12 -12.15
N LEU A 43 18.95 3.18 -12.34
CA LEU A 43 18.32 3.75 -13.54
C LEU A 43 18.58 5.25 -13.67
N ARG A 44 18.50 6.00 -12.55
CA ARG A 44 18.78 7.44 -12.55
C ARG A 44 20.22 7.73 -12.99
N LEU A 45 21.18 6.95 -12.50
CA LEU A 45 22.58 7.10 -12.91
C LEU A 45 22.77 6.75 -14.38
N ALA A 46 22.17 5.65 -14.86
CA ALA A 46 22.24 5.27 -16.27
C ALA A 46 21.64 6.31 -17.21
N LEU A 47 20.53 6.93 -16.84
CA LEU A 47 19.94 8.04 -17.61
C LEU A 47 20.83 9.30 -17.56
N ALA A 48 21.60 9.50 -16.49
CA ALA A 48 22.50 10.65 -16.35
C ALA A 48 23.86 10.48 -17.04
N GLU A 49 24.23 9.27 -17.46
CA GLU A 49 25.48 9.01 -18.18
C GLU A 49 25.57 9.82 -19.47
N ASP A 50 26.80 10.12 -19.91
CA ASP A 50 27.07 10.90 -21.11
C ASP A 50 26.38 10.30 -22.34
N ALA A 51 25.80 11.16 -23.18
CA ALA A 51 24.99 10.74 -24.33
C ALA A 51 25.81 10.02 -25.42
N ASP A 52 27.13 10.26 -25.45
CA ASP A 52 28.07 9.84 -26.49
C ASP A 52 29.10 8.79 -26.01
N GLY A 53 28.77 8.02 -24.97
CA GLY A 53 29.67 6.98 -24.44
C GLY A 53 30.01 5.87 -25.45
N GLU A 54 31.26 5.40 -25.44
CA GLU A 54 31.82 4.38 -26.37
C GLU A 54 31.02 3.06 -26.43
N PHE A 55 30.24 2.74 -25.40
CA PHE A 55 29.50 1.47 -25.27
C PHE A 55 27.97 1.64 -25.19
N GLY A 56 27.45 2.77 -25.66
CA GLY A 56 26.05 3.16 -25.47
C GLY A 56 25.92 4.07 -24.24
N GLY A 57 25.50 5.30 -24.48
CA GLY A 57 25.43 6.35 -23.46
C GLY A 57 24.03 6.58 -22.89
N GLY A 58 23.97 7.41 -21.84
CA GLY A 58 22.73 7.86 -21.22
C GLY A 58 22.05 9.01 -21.99
N CYS A 59 21.36 9.87 -21.25
CA CYS A 59 20.75 11.10 -21.76
C CYS A 59 21.61 12.35 -21.47
N GLY A 60 22.76 12.20 -20.79
CA GLY A 60 23.63 13.29 -20.31
C GLY A 60 23.12 14.01 -19.06
N ILE A 61 21.84 13.88 -18.73
CA ILE A 61 21.22 14.38 -17.51
C ILE A 61 19.97 13.57 -17.16
N ALA A 62 19.77 13.29 -15.87
CA ALA A 62 18.55 12.70 -15.34
C ALA A 62 17.84 13.73 -14.46
N ALA A 63 16.80 14.36 -15.00
CA ALA A 63 15.96 15.34 -14.31
C ALA A 63 14.49 15.05 -14.57
N ALA A 64 13.60 15.61 -13.74
CA ALA A 64 12.14 15.40 -13.85
C ALA A 64 11.76 13.91 -13.94
N LEU A 65 12.35 13.08 -13.07
CA LEU A 65 12.02 11.65 -12.94
C LEU A 65 11.22 11.42 -11.65
N ASP A 66 10.03 10.83 -11.78
CA ASP A 66 9.28 10.25 -10.66
C ASP A 66 9.54 8.75 -10.58
N MET A 67 10.39 8.34 -9.63
CA MET A 67 10.69 6.93 -9.38
C MET A 67 9.71 6.42 -8.31
N SER A 68 8.68 5.69 -8.72
CA SER A 68 7.58 5.30 -7.84
C SER A 68 7.54 3.80 -7.59
N LEU A 69 7.21 3.41 -6.36
CA LEU A 69 6.90 2.01 -6.05
C LEU A 69 5.49 1.66 -6.55
N PRO A 70 5.21 0.40 -6.92
CA PRO A 70 3.92 0.02 -7.49
C PRO A 70 2.72 0.40 -6.60
N SER A 71 2.82 0.23 -5.28
CA SER A 71 1.73 0.56 -4.35
C SER A 71 1.42 2.06 -4.30
N ARG A 72 2.46 2.90 -4.30
CA ARG A 72 2.32 4.36 -4.32
C ARG A 72 1.69 4.83 -5.64
N PHE A 73 2.17 4.29 -6.76
CA PHE A 73 1.63 4.63 -8.07
C PHE A 73 0.15 4.22 -8.21
N LEU A 74 -0.22 3.03 -7.74
CA LEU A 74 -1.63 2.60 -7.73
C LEU A 74 -2.50 3.56 -6.92
N TRP A 75 -2.03 4.02 -5.75
CA TRP A 75 -2.76 5.00 -4.95
C TRP A 75 -2.92 6.35 -5.67
N GLN A 76 -1.87 6.83 -6.34
CA GLN A 76 -1.93 8.04 -7.17
C GLN A 76 -2.93 7.87 -8.33
N ALA A 77 -2.95 6.70 -8.98
CA ALA A 77 -3.91 6.41 -10.04
C ALA A 77 -5.36 6.37 -9.53
N TYR A 78 -5.61 5.76 -8.38
CA TYR A 78 -6.93 5.80 -7.73
C TYR A 78 -7.38 7.23 -7.47
N ARG A 79 -6.49 8.04 -6.91
CA ARG A 79 -6.77 9.45 -6.61
C ARG A 79 -7.04 10.28 -7.86
N ALA A 80 -6.29 10.05 -8.94
CA ALA A 80 -6.48 10.74 -10.20
C ALA A 80 -7.84 10.43 -10.86
N VAL A 81 -8.33 9.19 -10.75
CA VAL A 81 -9.59 8.74 -11.39
C VAL A 81 -10.83 9.00 -10.51
N LEU A 82 -10.70 8.78 -9.20
CA LEU A 82 -11.82 8.89 -8.26
C LEU A 82 -11.99 10.31 -7.70
N GLY A 83 -10.98 11.15 -7.82
CA GLY A 83 -10.98 12.54 -7.38
C GLY A 83 -10.24 12.76 -6.06
N PHE A 84 -9.67 13.95 -5.94
CA PHE A 84 -8.80 14.35 -4.84
C PHE A 84 -9.51 14.48 -3.48
N ASP A 85 -10.84 14.67 -3.49
CA ASP A 85 -11.67 14.76 -2.28
C ASP A 85 -12.09 13.36 -1.77
N ALA A 86 -12.27 12.40 -2.69
CA ALA A 86 -12.70 11.04 -2.34
C ALA A 86 -11.53 10.19 -1.82
N VAL A 87 -10.33 10.43 -2.36
CA VAL A 87 -9.10 9.70 -2.03
C VAL A 87 -8.03 10.71 -1.57
N PRO A 88 -7.64 10.69 -0.28
CA PRO A 88 -6.61 11.56 0.25
C PRO A 88 -5.22 11.23 -0.31
N GLU A 89 -4.26 12.12 -0.11
CA GLU A 89 -2.90 11.98 -0.65
C GLU A 89 -2.17 10.73 -0.10
N SER A 90 -2.35 10.44 1.18
CA SER A 90 -1.92 9.21 1.84
C SER A 90 -3.11 8.34 2.21
N SER A 91 -2.94 7.02 2.25
CA SER A 91 -4.01 6.15 2.74
C SER A 91 -4.12 6.29 4.26
N PRO A 92 -5.33 6.43 4.83
CA PRO A 92 -5.49 6.45 6.29
C PRO A 92 -5.08 5.13 6.95
N PHE A 93 -4.97 4.06 6.16
CA PHE A 93 -4.51 2.73 6.56
C PHE A 93 -3.06 2.43 6.13
N ASP A 94 -2.26 3.44 5.81
CA ASP A 94 -0.82 3.25 5.62
C ASP A 94 -0.16 2.82 6.93
N LYS A 95 0.80 1.87 6.84
CA LYS A 95 1.45 1.25 8.00
C LYS A 95 1.89 2.26 9.09
N PRO A 96 2.62 3.36 8.79
CA PRO A 96 3.04 4.29 9.84
C PRO A 96 1.88 4.91 10.61
N LEU A 97 0.75 5.19 9.95
CA LEU A 97 -0.46 5.72 10.59
C LEU A 97 -1.15 4.65 11.42
N LEU A 98 -1.26 3.43 10.90
CA LEU A 98 -1.84 2.29 11.62
C LEU A 98 -1.14 2.02 12.94
N VAL A 99 0.19 2.09 13.00
CA VAL A 99 0.94 1.90 14.25
C VAL A 99 0.45 2.84 15.34
N TRP A 100 0.32 4.13 15.03
CA TRP A 100 -0.12 5.12 16.01
C TRP A 100 -1.61 5.04 16.35
N ARG A 101 -2.45 4.71 15.36
CA ARG A 101 -3.87 4.43 15.62
C ARG A 101 -4.02 3.25 16.57
N LEU A 102 -3.30 2.15 16.32
CA LEU A 102 -3.31 0.95 17.17
C LEU A 102 -2.76 1.24 18.57
N MET A 103 -1.70 2.04 18.70
CA MET A 103 -1.18 2.48 20.00
C MET A 103 -2.24 3.17 20.85
N ARG A 104 -3.13 3.96 20.22
CA ARG A 104 -4.25 4.65 20.87
C ARG A 104 -5.49 3.76 21.07
N LEU A 105 -5.82 2.92 20.09
CA LEU A 105 -7.04 2.07 20.06
C LEU A 105 -6.95 0.89 21.03
N LEU A 106 -5.82 0.19 21.06
CA LEU A 106 -5.67 -1.07 21.79
C LEU A 106 -6.15 -0.98 23.24
N PRO A 107 -5.76 0.03 24.06
CA PRO A 107 -6.24 0.16 25.43
C PRO A 107 -7.77 0.19 25.59
N GLY A 108 -8.47 0.82 24.65
CA GLY A 108 -9.93 0.97 24.70
C GLY A 108 -10.68 -0.31 24.35
N VAL A 109 -10.14 -1.13 23.44
CA VAL A 109 -10.81 -2.35 22.97
C VAL A 109 -10.46 -3.60 23.78
N MET A 110 -9.38 -3.57 24.57
CA MET A 110 -8.90 -4.73 25.36
C MET A 110 -9.92 -5.32 26.33
N ALA A 111 -10.96 -4.58 26.74
CA ALA A 111 -11.99 -5.07 27.66
C ALA A 111 -12.90 -6.13 27.03
N ALA A 112 -13.08 -6.11 25.71
CA ALA A 112 -13.94 -7.07 25.01
C ALA A 112 -13.35 -8.50 25.04
N PRO A 113 -14.21 -9.53 25.06
CA PRO A 113 -13.79 -10.93 25.19
C PRO A 113 -12.91 -11.40 24.03
N ASP A 114 -13.20 -10.96 22.81
CA ASP A 114 -12.47 -11.33 21.59
C ASP A 114 -10.95 -11.05 21.72
N TYR A 115 -10.59 -9.95 22.39
CA TYR A 115 -9.20 -9.53 22.56
C TYR A 115 -8.44 -10.27 23.66
N ALA A 116 -9.01 -11.33 24.25
CA ALA A 116 -8.35 -12.09 25.31
C ALA A 116 -6.90 -12.53 24.99
N PRO A 117 -6.56 -12.99 23.78
CA PRO A 117 -5.17 -13.32 23.42
C PRO A 117 -4.24 -12.10 23.48
N LEU A 118 -4.67 -10.96 22.93
CA LEU A 118 -3.88 -9.72 22.93
C LEU A 118 -3.74 -9.14 24.34
N ARG A 119 -4.82 -9.15 25.13
CA ARG A 119 -4.82 -8.71 26.52
C ARG A 119 -3.84 -9.51 27.36
N ARG A 120 -3.76 -10.83 27.15
CA ARG A 120 -2.79 -11.70 27.84
C ARG A 120 -1.35 -11.35 27.46
N PHE A 121 -1.08 -11.07 26.19
CA PHE A 121 0.24 -10.65 25.71
C PHE A 121 0.69 -9.31 26.35
N LEU A 122 -0.25 -8.37 26.51
CA LEU A 122 -0.01 -7.04 27.07
C LEU A 122 -0.08 -6.95 28.61
N ALA A 123 -0.29 -8.06 29.32
CA ALA A 123 -0.53 -8.06 30.78
C ALA A 123 0.63 -7.48 31.62
N SER A 124 1.85 -7.40 31.08
CA SER A 124 3.01 -6.82 31.77
C SER A 124 3.78 -5.93 30.80
N ASP A 125 3.26 -4.72 30.58
CA ASP A 125 3.74 -3.74 29.61
C ASP A 125 3.77 -2.31 30.20
N ALA A 126 4.47 -2.15 31.33
CA ALA A 126 4.52 -0.87 32.03
C ALA A 126 5.25 0.23 31.23
N ASP A 127 6.19 -0.15 30.37
CA ASP A 127 6.98 0.76 29.52
C ASP A 127 6.41 0.94 28.10
N LEU A 128 5.23 0.39 27.81
CA LEU A 128 4.55 0.42 26.50
C LEU A 128 5.31 -0.25 25.34
N ARG A 129 6.44 -0.91 25.61
CA ARG A 129 7.29 -1.51 24.59
C ARG A 129 6.58 -2.64 23.86
N LYS A 130 5.88 -3.51 24.58
CA LYS A 130 5.13 -4.63 23.97
C LYS A 130 3.97 -4.12 23.16
N ARG A 131 3.27 -3.08 23.63
CA ARG A 131 2.19 -2.45 22.87
C ARG A 131 2.69 -1.85 21.56
N PHE A 132 3.82 -1.15 21.58
CA PHE A 132 4.42 -0.60 20.36
C PHE A 132 4.80 -1.72 19.38
N GLN A 133 5.52 -2.73 19.84
CA GLN A 133 5.90 -3.88 18.99
C GLN A 133 4.69 -4.65 18.46
N LEU A 134 3.63 -4.77 19.26
CA LEU A 134 2.38 -5.37 18.82
C LEU A 134 1.71 -4.51 17.75
N ALA A 135 1.62 -3.19 17.97
CA ALA A 135 1.05 -2.26 17.00
C ALA A 135 1.80 -2.30 15.67
N GLU A 136 3.14 -2.37 15.68
CA GLU A 136 3.94 -2.56 14.47
C GLU A 136 3.59 -3.85 13.73
N ARG A 137 3.56 -4.99 14.43
CA ARG A 137 3.23 -6.30 13.84
C ARG A 137 1.80 -6.35 13.29
N LEU A 138 0.86 -5.73 13.99
CA LEU A 138 -0.54 -5.67 13.57
C LEU A 138 -0.71 -4.73 12.37
N ALA A 139 -0.05 -3.58 12.37
CA ALA A 139 -0.03 -2.68 11.22
C ALA A 139 0.57 -3.37 9.98
N ASP A 140 1.67 -4.11 10.15
CA ASP A 140 2.26 -4.93 9.10
C ASP A 140 1.29 -5.98 8.55
N LEU A 141 0.55 -6.66 9.43
CA LEU A 141 -0.41 -7.69 9.04
C LEU A 141 -1.58 -7.10 8.25
N PHE A 142 -2.15 -5.99 8.72
CA PHE A 142 -3.26 -5.33 8.03
C PHE A 142 -2.82 -4.68 6.71
N ASP A 143 -1.61 -4.14 6.62
CA ASP A 143 -1.06 -3.67 5.34
C ASP A 143 -0.95 -4.82 4.32
N GLN A 144 -0.47 -5.99 4.75
CA GLN A 144 -0.44 -7.18 3.89
C GLN A 144 -1.85 -7.65 3.50
N TYR A 145 -2.81 -7.66 4.42
CA TYR A 145 -4.19 -8.04 4.09
C TYR A 145 -4.83 -7.08 3.10
N GLN A 146 -4.56 -5.77 3.18
CA GLN A 146 -5.06 -4.80 2.19
C GLN A 146 -4.58 -5.09 0.75
N VAL A 147 -3.44 -5.76 0.58
CA VAL A 147 -2.88 -6.10 -0.73
C VAL A 147 -3.26 -7.51 -1.17
N TYR A 148 -3.13 -8.50 -0.29
CA TYR A 148 -3.25 -9.91 -0.65
C TYR A 148 -4.59 -10.54 -0.29
N ARG A 149 -5.33 -9.96 0.66
CA ARG A 149 -6.59 -10.49 1.22
C ARG A 149 -7.63 -9.41 1.45
N ALA A 150 -7.79 -8.56 0.44
CA ALA A 150 -8.83 -7.53 0.39
C ALA A 150 -10.23 -8.12 0.62
N ASP A 151 -10.45 -9.35 0.15
CA ASP A 151 -11.66 -10.16 0.35
C ASP A 151 -11.96 -10.44 1.83
N TRP A 152 -10.94 -10.75 2.63
CA TRP A 152 -11.10 -10.92 4.09
C TRP A 152 -11.52 -9.62 4.76
N LEU A 153 -10.82 -8.53 4.46
CA LEU A 153 -11.10 -7.23 5.07
C LEU A 153 -12.50 -6.71 4.71
N ALA A 154 -12.96 -6.96 3.48
CA ALA A 154 -14.32 -6.63 3.05
C ALA A 154 -15.35 -7.44 3.85
N ALA A 155 -15.21 -8.76 3.92
CA ALA A 155 -16.10 -9.61 4.70
C ALA A 155 -16.15 -9.21 6.18
N TRP A 156 -15.00 -8.92 6.79
CA TRP A 156 -14.92 -8.49 8.19
C TRP A 156 -15.56 -7.13 8.41
N ALA A 157 -15.45 -6.20 7.44
CA ALA A 157 -16.14 -4.91 7.49
C ALA A 157 -17.66 -5.07 7.49
N ASP A 158 -18.18 -6.06 6.74
CA ASP A 158 -19.61 -6.40 6.69
C ASP A 158 -20.09 -7.21 7.92
N GLY A 159 -19.21 -7.46 8.90
CA GLY A 159 -19.51 -8.23 10.10
C GLY A 159 -19.45 -9.76 9.91
N GLU A 160 -18.97 -10.23 8.76
CA GLU A 160 -18.79 -11.65 8.48
C GLU A 160 -17.42 -12.13 8.96
N ASP A 161 -17.35 -12.72 10.16
CA ASP A 161 -16.12 -13.27 10.73
C ASP A 161 -15.73 -14.61 10.07
N VAL A 162 -15.28 -14.57 8.80
CA VAL A 162 -14.88 -15.74 8.00
C VAL A 162 -13.46 -15.66 7.43
N LEU A 163 -12.86 -16.82 7.16
CA LEU A 163 -11.64 -16.93 6.36
C LEU A 163 -11.99 -17.47 4.98
N ILE A 164 -11.87 -16.64 3.94
CA ILE A 164 -12.15 -17.03 2.56
C ILE A 164 -10.95 -17.79 2.01
N ARG A 165 -11.06 -19.07 1.66
CA ARG A 165 -9.97 -19.89 1.11
C ARG A 165 -9.91 -19.78 -0.42
N ALA A 166 -8.78 -20.18 -1.02
CA ALA A 166 -8.58 -20.13 -2.47
C ALA A 166 -9.59 -20.99 -3.28
N ASN A 167 -10.18 -22.01 -2.66
CA ASN A 167 -11.24 -22.83 -3.26
C ASN A 167 -12.65 -22.22 -3.10
N GLY A 168 -12.77 -21.02 -2.51
CA GLY A 168 -14.04 -20.35 -2.27
C GLY A 168 -14.72 -20.70 -0.94
N ASP A 169 -14.20 -21.66 -0.17
CA ASP A 169 -14.77 -21.99 1.14
C ASP A 169 -14.64 -20.81 2.11
N ARG A 170 -15.69 -20.56 2.90
CA ARG A 170 -15.75 -19.45 3.88
C ARG A 170 -16.00 -19.97 5.31
N PRO A 171 -15.12 -20.81 5.89
CA PRO A 171 -15.27 -21.22 7.29
C PRO A 171 -15.23 -20.02 8.24
N PRO A 172 -15.93 -20.10 9.39
CA PRO A 172 -15.86 -19.07 10.42
C PRO A 172 -14.43 -18.93 10.97
N LEU A 173 -14.07 -17.72 11.42
CA LEU A 173 -12.81 -17.51 12.14
C LEU A 173 -12.79 -18.36 13.41
N PRO A 174 -11.67 -19.05 13.70
CA PRO A 174 -11.44 -19.63 15.01
C PRO A 174 -11.59 -18.57 16.10
N ASP A 175 -12.13 -18.95 17.26
CA ASP A 175 -12.39 -18.01 18.37
C ASP A 175 -11.15 -17.23 18.80
N GLU A 176 -9.96 -17.87 18.76
CA GLU A 176 -8.68 -17.23 19.08
C GLU A 176 -8.22 -16.17 18.06
N GLN A 177 -8.85 -16.11 16.88
CA GLN A 177 -8.51 -15.18 15.79
C GLN A 177 -9.58 -14.12 15.55
N ARG A 178 -10.77 -14.22 16.16
CA ARG A 178 -11.87 -13.26 15.98
C ARG A 178 -11.49 -11.82 16.30
N TRP A 179 -10.51 -11.63 17.19
CA TRP A 179 -9.96 -10.30 17.47
C TRP A 179 -9.44 -9.58 16.22
N GLN A 180 -9.01 -10.28 15.16
CA GLN A 180 -8.52 -9.66 13.93
C GLN A 180 -9.64 -8.92 13.21
N ALA A 181 -10.78 -9.59 13.02
CA ALA A 181 -11.96 -9.00 12.39
C ALA A 181 -12.53 -7.87 13.26
N SER A 182 -12.64 -8.08 14.57
CA SER A 182 -13.10 -7.05 15.51
C SER A 182 -12.16 -5.83 15.54
N LEU A 183 -10.84 -6.05 15.48
CA LEU A 183 -9.86 -4.95 15.41
C LEU A 183 -9.92 -4.20 14.08
N TRP A 184 -10.15 -4.89 12.97
CA TRP A 184 -10.31 -4.25 11.67
C TRP A 184 -11.52 -3.31 11.66
N ARG A 185 -12.68 -3.77 12.16
CA ARG A 185 -13.86 -2.92 12.32
C ARG A 185 -13.59 -1.71 13.22
N ALA A 186 -12.91 -1.91 14.35
CA ALA A 186 -12.53 -0.81 15.22
C ALA A 186 -11.59 0.21 14.55
N LEU A 187 -10.72 -0.23 13.64
CA LEU A 187 -9.86 0.66 12.83
C LEU A 187 -10.68 1.46 11.80
N LEU A 188 -11.66 0.82 11.14
CA LEU A 188 -12.57 1.52 10.22
C LEU A 188 -13.36 2.61 10.96
N ASP A 189 -13.93 2.29 12.11
CA ASP A 189 -14.67 3.23 12.96
C ASP A 189 -13.78 4.39 13.42
N ASP A 190 -12.54 4.11 13.81
CA ASP A 190 -11.58 5.11 14.23
C ASP A 190 -11.21 6.09 13.10
N VAL A 191 -10.99 5.57 11.90
CA VAL A 191 -10.70 6.40 10.71
C VAL A 191 -11.92 7.25 10.33
N ALA A 192 -13.12 6.67 10.36
CA ALA A 192 -14.37 7.39 10.09
C ALA A 192 -14.59 8.54 11.09
N ASN A 193 -14.34 8.30 12.38
CA ASN A 193 -14.49 9.32 13.42
C ASN A 193 -13.41 10.40 13.41
N SER A 194 -12.22 10.10 12.87
CA SER A 194 -11.12 11.07 12.80
C SER A 194 -11.30 12.09 11.67
N GLY A 195 -12.16 11.82 10.69
CA GLY A 195 -12.31 12.65 9.49
C GLY A 195 -11.13 12.56 8.51
N ASP A 196 -10.12 11.73 8.82
CA ASP A 196 -8.90 11.55 8.04
C ASP A 196 -9.11 10.69 6.78
N GLY A 197 -10.19 9.91 6.73
CA GLY A 197 -10.57 9.14 5.56
C GLY A 197 -11.56 9.92 4.73
N GLY A 198 -11.19 10.35 3.51
CA GLY A 198 -12.19 10.70 2.51
C GLY A 198 -13.27 9.61 2.42
N ALA A 199 -14.51 9.96 2.05
CA ALA A 199 -15.68 9.10 2.23
C ALA A 199 -15.50 7.65 1.74
N LEU A 200 -14.69 7.46 0.69
CA LEU A 200 -14.35 6.16 0.13
C LEU A 200 -13.07 5.56 0.73
N ALA A 201 -12.01 6.36 0.91
CA ALA A 201 -10.74 5.88 1.46
C ALA A 201 -10.84 5.40 2.91
N GLY A 202 -11.80 5.93 3.69
CA GLY A 202 -12.12 5.45 5.04
C GLY A 202 -12.62 4.01 5.09
N GLN A 203 -13.04 3.43 3.96
CA GLN A 203 -13.52 2.04 3.84
C GLN A 203 -12.38 1.06 3.49
N GLY A 204 -11.14 1.54 3.41
CA GLY A 204 -9.96 0.74 3.12
C GLY A 204 -9.63 0.64 1.63
N ARG A 205 -8.43 0.15 1.33
CA ARG A 205 -7.87 0.10 -0.04
C ARG A 205 -8.70 -0.75 -1.01
N ALA A 206 -9.35 -1.81 -0.52
CA ALA A 206 -10.22 -2.67 -1.32
C ALA A 206 -11.42 -1.91 -1.90
N ALA A 207 -12.12 -1.13 -1.08
CA ALA A 207 -13.26 -0.33 -1.51
C ALA A 207 -12.85 0.73 -2.55
N VAL A 208 -11.68 1.35 -2.36
CA VAL A 208 -11.09 2.29 -3.32
C VAL A 208 -10.82 1.60 -4.66
N HIS A 209 -10.25 0.38 -4.64
CA HIS A 209 -9.98 -0.39 -5.86
C HIS A 209 -11.26 -0.76 -6.62
N GLU A 210 -12.28 -1.26 -5.94
CA GLU A 210 -13.57 -1.61 -6.55
C GLU A 210 -14.28 -0.39 -7.16
N ALA A 211 -14.24 0.76 -6.47
CA ALA A 211 -14.75 2.00 -7.01
C ALA A 211 -13.96 2.47 -8.25
N PHE A 212 -12.64 2.28 -8.25
CA PHE A 212 -11.78 2.59 -9.39
C PHE A 212 -12.16 1.75 -10.60
N LEU A 213 -12.27 0.42 -10.44
CA LEU A 213 -12.65 -0.48 -11.54
C LEU A 213 -14.02 -0.09 -12.14
N ARG A 214 -15.02 0.12 -11.27
CA ARG A 214 -16.35 0.58 -11.72
C ARG A 214 -16.33 1.90 -12.47
N ARG A 215 -15.42 2.83 -12.12
CA ARG A 215 -15.31 4.13 -12.79
C ARG A 215 -14.61 4.01 -14.15
N VAL A 216 -13.63 3.12 -14.28
CA VAL A 216 -12.88 2.93 -15.54
C VAL A 216 -13.70 2.15 -16.58
N GLU A 217 -14.61 1.28 -16.13
CA GLU A 217 -15.52 0.53 -17.01
C GLU A 217 -16.75 1.33 -17.49
N ALA A 218 -17.03 2.48 -16.87
CA ALA A 218 -18.18 3.34 -17.18
C ALA A 218 -17.86 4.36 -18.29
#